data_AF-A0A453CXW0-F1
#
_entry.id   AF-A0A453CXW0-F1
#
_cell.length_a   1.000
_cell.length_b   1.000
_cell.length_c   1.000
_cell.angle_alpha   90.00
_cell.angle_beta   90.00
_cell.angle_gamma   90.00
#
_symmetry.space_group_name_H-M   'P 1'
#
loop_
_entity.id
_entity.type
_entity.pdbx_description
1 polymer ?
#
loop_
_entity_poly.entity_id
_entity_poly.type
_entity_poly.pdbx_seq_one_letter_code
_entity_poly.pdbx_strand_id
1 'polypeptide(L)'
;FLQLLDACLKSSYLQAYLVASFAKRLSRLTLSVPPAGALIIIALIHNLLRRHPSINFLVHWEVAQDDGVASLPKKIGADPFNNEETDPAKSGAMRSSLWEIDTLRHHYTPAVSRFVASLETDLTVRAKTMEMKITDFSSGSYATVFRDEARRRIKQVPLAFYRSTPTSLFQESDFPGWTFGCQSNMGAQASVEGNAVHTLETVDASPAKRSRV
;
A
#
# COMPACT_ATOMS: atom_id res chain seq x y z
N PHE A 1 -25.21 1.32 -0.92
CA PHE A 1 -24.78 -0.03 -1.38
C PHE A 1 -23.86 -0.72 -0.38
N LEU A 2 -22.64 -0.22 -0.11
CA LEU A 2 -21.66 -0.93 0.73
C LEU A 2 -22.13 -1.21 2.17
N GLN A 3 -22.97 -0.35 2.75
CA GLN A 3 -23.62 -0.62 4.05
C GLN A 3 -24.56 -1.83 3.99
N LEU A 4 -25.34 -1.96 2.91
CA LEU A 4 -26.20 -3.11 2.69
C LEU A 4 -25.36 -4.37 2.45
N LEU A 5 -24.26 -4.25 1.72
CA LEU A 5 -23.32 -5.34 1.50
C LEU A 5 -22.76 -5.88 2.82
N ASP A 6 -22.33 -5.02 3.76
CA ASP A 6 -21.88 -5.46 5.09
C ASP A 6 -23.00 -6.12 5.89
N ALA A 7 -24.23 -5.61 5.81
CA ALA A 7 -25.37 -6.23 6.46
C ALA A 7 -25.64 -7.65 5.90
N CYS A 8 -25.57 -7.83 4.57
CA CYS A 8 -25.68 -9.14 3.93
C CYS A 8 -24.54 -10.08 4.34
N LEU A 9 -23.31 -9.57 4.39
CA LEU A 9 -22.11 -10.33 4.76
C LEU A 9 -21.96 -10.56 6.28
N LYS A 10 -22.86 -10.01 7.10
CA LYS A 10 -22.91 -10.24 8.55
C LYS A 10 -23.68 -11.52 8.92
N SER A 11 -24.36 -12.15 7.95
CA SER A 11 -25.10 -13.39 8.19
C SER A 11 -24.19 -14.53 8.68
N SER A 12 -24.63 -15.28 9.70
CA SER A 12 -23.87 -16.38 10.29
C SER A 12 -23.80 -17.63 9.42
N TYR A 13 -24.66 -17.75 8.40
CA TYR A 13 -24.77 -18.94 7.54
C TYR A 13 -23.94 -18.86 6.25
N LEU A 14 -23.02 -17.90 6.16
CA LEU A 14 -22.21 -17.74 4.95
C LEU A 14 -21.08 -18.75 4.92
N GLN A 15 -20.98 -19.46 3.79
CA GLN A 15 -19.91 -20.42 3.55
C GLN A 15 -18.58 -19.70 3.31
N ALA A 16 -17.48 -20.26 3.81
CA ALA A 16 -16.16 -19.61 3.79
C ALA A 16 -15.69 -19.23 2.38
N TYR A 17 -15.96 -20.07 1.37
CA TYR A 17 -15.59 -19.79 -0.02
C TYR A 17 -16.30 -18.55 -0.58
N LEU A 18 -17.54 -18.30 -0.16
CA LEU A 18 -18.31 -17.14 -0.59
C LEU A 18 -17.66 -15.88 -0.04
N VAL A 19 -17.39 -15.86 1.26
CA VAL A 19 -16.71 -14.73 1.92
C VAL A 19 -15.33 -14.49 1.31
N ALA A 20 -14.56 -15.55 1.05
CA ALA A 20 -13.27 -15.46 0.37
C ALA A 20 -13.38 -14.85 -1.03
N SER A 21 -14.37 -15.26 -1.82
CA SER A 21 -14.60 -14.71 -3.17
C SER A 21 -14.96 -13.23 -3.13
N PHE A 22 -15.80 -12.79 -2.18
CA PHE A 22 -16.13 -11.39 -1.98
C PHE A 22 -14.91 -10.59 -1.53
N ALA A 23 -14.18 -11.07 -0.52
CA ALA A 23 -12.96 -10.41 -0.03
C ALA A 23 -11.93 -10.25 -1.17
N LYS A 24 -11.73 -11.29 -1.98
CA LYS A 24 -10.80 -11.26 -3.11
C LYS A 24 -11.24 -10.32 -4.23
N ARG A 25 -12.52 -10.32 -4.62
CA ARG A 25 -13.05 -9.36 -5.61
C ARG A 25 -12.96 -7.93 -5.12
N LEU A 26 -13.31 -7.69 -3.87
CA LEU A 26 -13.17 -6.38 -3.23
C LEU A 26 -11.72 -5.91 -3.24
N SER A 27 -10.78 -6.81 -2.94
CA SER A 27 -9.33 -6.54 -2.99
C SER A 27 -8.82 -6.25 -4.39
N ARG A 28 -9.39 -6.86 -5.44
CA ARG A 28 -9.09 -6.47 -6.83
C ARG A 28 -9.61 -5.08 -7.16
N LEU A 29 -10.82 -4.76 -6.70
CA LEU A 29 -11.43 -3.45 -6.94
C LEU A 29 -10.67 -2.31 -6.26
N THR A 30 -10.04 -2.54 -5.10
CA THR A 30 -9.29 -1.47 -4.41
C THR A 30 -8.13 -0.90 -5.24
N LEU A 31 -7.58 -1.66 -6.19
CA LEU A 31 -6.49 -1.19 -7.06
C LEU A 31 -6.94 -0.12 -8.06
N SER A 32 -8.23 -0.08 -8.41
CA SER A 32 -8.78 0.85 -9.41
C SER A 32 -9.66 1.95 -8.80
N VAL A 33 -9.96 1.86 -7.50
CA VAL A 33 -10.93 2.73 -6.82
C VAL A 33 -10.22 3.96 -6.22
N PRO A 34 -10.87 5.14 -6.17
CA PRO A 34 -10.34 6.32 -5.48
C PRO A 34 -10.00 6.05 -4.00
N PRO A 35 -9.10 6.82 -3.37
CA PRO A 35 -8.61 6.54 -2.03
C PRO A 35 -9.72 6.51 -0.97
N ALA A 36 -10.76 7.33 -1.12
CA ALA A 36 -11.92 7.33 -0.23
C ALA A 36 -12.69 6.00 -0.29
N GLY A 37 -12.85 5.42 -1.49
CA GLY A 37 -13.48 4.11 -1.67
C GLY A 37 -12.59 2.97 -1.20
N ALA A 38 -11.27 3.07 -1.41
CA ALA A 38 -10.31 2.09 -0.92
C ALA A 38 -10.39 1.94 0.62
N LEU A 39 -10.52 3.04 1.37
CA LEU A 39 -10.73 3.01 2.82
C LEU A 39 -11.98 2.20 3.22
N ILE A 40 -13.12 2.40 2.55
CA ILE A 40 -14.35 1.65 2.85
C ILE A 40 -14.16 0.16 2.59
N ILE A 41 -13.52 -0.18 1.46
CA ILE A 41 -13.30 -1.58 1.08
C ILE A 41 -12.33 -2.28 2.04
N ILE A 42 -11.24 -1.61 2.44
CA ILE A 42 -10.31 -2.14 3.45
C ILE A 42 -11.02 -2.36 4.79
N ALA A 43 -11.90 -1.44 5.21
CA ALA A 43 -12.70 -1.61 6.42
C ALA A 43 -13.65 -2.82 6.32
N LEU A 44 -14.23 -3.05 5.14
CA LEU A 44 -15.07 -4.22 4.90
C LEU A 44 -14.25 -5.52 4.98
N ILE A 45 -13.09 -5.58 4.33
CA ILE A 45 -12.18 -6.74 4.38
C ILE A 45 -11.72 -7.02 5.80
N HIS A 46 -11.32 -5.97 6.55
CA HIS A 46 -10.98 -6.07 7.98
C HIS A 46 -12.13 -6.72 8.78
N ASN A 47 -13.36 -6.28 8.56
CA ASN A 47 -14.54 -6.84 9.23
C ASN A 47 -14.78 -8.31 8.83
N LEU A 48 -14.58 -8.68 7.55
CA LEU A 48 -14.74 -10.06 7.09
C LEU A 48 -13.71 -11.00 7.73
N LEU A 49 -12.43 -10.61 7.76
CA LEU A 49 -11.35 -11.39 8.36
C LEU A 49 -11.57 -11.58 9.88
N ARG A 50 -12.02 -10.54 10.58
CA ARG A 50 -12.34 -10.62 12.01
C ARG A 50 -13.55 -11.51 12.31
N ARG A 51 -14.58 -11.52 11.44
CA ARG A 51 -15.80 -12.32 11.63
C ARG A 51 -15.57 -13.80 11.28
N HIS A 52 -14.83 -14.07 10.22
CA HIS A 52 -14.60 -15.41 9.69
C HIS A 52 -13.12 -15.79 9.74
N PRO A 53 -12.61 -16.36 10.85
CA PRO A 53 -11.21 -16.76 10.95
C PRO A 53 -10.80 -17.81 9.90
N SER A 54 -11.77 -18.57 9.37
CA SER A 54 -11.55 -19.54 8.30
C SER A 54 -11.00 -18.96 7.00
N ILE A 55 -11.08 -17.64 6.77
CA ILE A 55 -10.51 -16.98 5.58
C ILE A 55 -9.18 -16.27 5.86
N ASN A 56 -8.66 -16.30 7.09
CA ASN A 56 -7.40 -15.63 7.44
C ASN A 56 -6.17 -16.21 6.71
N PHE A 57 -6.27 -17.46 6.22
CA PHE A 57 -5.23 -18.06 5.40
C PHE A 57 -4.93 -17.27 4.11
N LEU A 58 -5.86 -16.40 3.67
CA LEU A 58 -5.66 -15.55 2.50
C LEU A 58 -4.64 -14.42 2.75
N VAL A 59 -4.45 -14.02 4.01
CA VAL A 59 -3.48 -13.00 4.43
C VAL A 59 -2.20 -13.66 4.91
N HIS A 60 -2.33 -14.70 5.74
CA HIS A 60 -1.20 -15.45 6.26
C HIS A 60 -1.25 -16.89 5.76
N TRP A 61 -0.35 -17.22 4.83
CA TRP A 61 -0.19 -18.58 4.36
C TRP A 61 0.98 -19.24 5.10
N GLU A 62 0.67 -20.15 6.02
CA GLU A 62 1.67 -21.03 6.61
C GLU A 62 2.05 -22.08 5.56
N VAL A 63 3.21 -21.88 4.92
CA VAL A 63 3.83 -22.97 4.18
C VAL A 63 4.33 -23.94 5.24
N ALA A 64 3.57 -25.01 5.49
CA ALA A 64 4.08 -26.14 6.25
C ALA A 64 5.37 -26.58 5.57
N GLN A 65 6.49 -26.33 6.25
CA GLN A 65 7.80 -26.81 5.85
C GLN A 65 7.79 -28.31 6.13
N ASP A 66 7.12 -29.06 5.25
CA ASP A 66 7.01 -30.50 5.38
C ASP A 66 8.28 -31.14 4.81
N ASP A 67 8.97 -31.85 5.68
CA ASP A 67 10.14 -32.65 5.40
C ASP A 67 9.77 -33.74 4.36
N GLY A 68 10.14 -33.52 3.11
CA GLY A 68 10.40 -34.61 2.15
C GLY A 68 9.22 -35.24 1.41
N VAL A 69 7.97 -34.79 1.55
CA VAL A 69 6.87 -35.30 0.70
C VAL A 69 6.33 -34.18 -0.19
N ALA A 70 6.53 -34.38 -1.49
CA ALA A 70 6.18 -33.47 -2.57
C ALA A 70 4.70 -33.04 -2.57
N SER A 71 4.36 -32.06 -1.74
CA SER A 71 3.17 -31.24 -1.95
C SER A 71 3.45 -30.39 -3.18
N LEU A 72 2.73 -30.72 -4.27
CA LEU A 72 2.79 -30.17 -5.62
C LEU A 72 3.50 -28.80 -5.73
N PRO A 73 4.45 -28.61 -6.69
CA PRO A 73 5.00 -27.31 -7.00
C PRO A 73 3.88 -26.44 -7.58
N LYS A 74 3.13 -25.79 -6.68
CA LYS A 74 2.13 -24.78 -7.02
C LYS A 74 2.95 -23.70 -7.72
N LYS A 75 2.76 -23.52 -9.04
CA LYS A 75 3.51 -22.55 -9.86
C LYS A 75 3.64 -21.25 -9.08
N ILE A 76 4.84 -21.02 -8.56
CA ILE A 76 5.13 -19.89 -7.68
C ILE A 76 4.83 -18.64 -8.50
N GLY A 77 3.90 -17.81 -8.02
CA GLY A 77 3.52 -16.54 -8.66
C GLY A 77 2.25 -16.55 -9.52
N ALA A 78 1.59 -17.68 -9.75
CA ALA A 78 0.29 -17.70 -10.46
C ALA A 78 -0.89 -17.77 -9.47
N ASP A 79 -1.60 -16.66 -9.29
CA ASP A 79 -2.83 -16.60 -8.50
C ASP A 79 -3.96 -17.38 -9.21
N PRO A 80 -4.56 -18.41 -8.59
CA PRO A 80 -5.61 -19.22 -9.22
C PRO A 80 -6.98 -18.53 -9.31
N PHE A 81 -7.11 -17.29 -8.80
CA PHE A 81 -8.37 -16.57 -8.78
C PHE A 81 -8.79 -16.09 -10.19
N ASN A 82 -10.02 -16.44 -10.60
CA ASN A 82 -10.64 -15.93 -11.84
C ASN A 82 -11.61 -14.79 -11.54
N ASN A 83 -11.33 -13.60 -12.06
CA ASN A 83 -12.15 -12.41 -11.86
C ASN A 83 -13.45 -12.41 -12.67
N GLU A 84 -13.43 -13.00 -13.87
CA GLU A 84 -14.56 -12.98 -14.82
C GLU A 84 -15.60 -14.07 -14.52
N GLU A 85 -15.28 -15.00 -13.62
CA GLU A 85 -16.20 -16.04 -13.20
C GLU A 85 -17.46 -15.42 -12.59
N THR A 86 -18.65 -15.92 -12.86
CA THR A 86 -19.88 -15.37 -12.23
C THR A 86 -20.17 -16.08 -10.91
N ASP A 87 -19.90 -17.39 -10.85
CA ASP A 87 -20.15 -18.21 -9.66
C ASP A 87 -19.02 -18.05 -8.62
N PRO A 88 -19.31 -17.52 -7.41
CA PRO A 88 -18.30 -17.35 -6.37
C PRO A 88 -17.66 -18.68 -5.94
N ALA A 89 -18.37 -19.80 -6.04
CA ALA A 89 -17.84 -21.12 -5.68
C ALA A 89 -16.73 -21.58 -6.64
N LYS A 90 -16.80 -21.19 -7.92
CA LYS A 90 -15.84 -21.56 -8.97
C LYS A 90 -14.69 -20.56 -9.14
N SER A 91 -14.77 -19.40 -8.50
CA SER A 91 -13.79 -18.31 -8.62
C SER A 91 -12.36 -18.68 -8.19
N GLY A 92 -12.16 -19.77 -7.44
CA GLY A 92 -10.83 -20.19 -6.98
C GLY A 92 -10.25 -19.35 -5.83
N ALA A 93 -11.05 -18.45 -5.23
CA ALA A 93 -10.58 -17.54 -4.18
C ALA A 93 -9.98 -18.24 -2.96
N MET A 94 -10.50 -19.40 -2.56
CA MET A 94 -9.98 -20.20 -1.44
C MET A 94 -8.54 -20.70 -1.62
N ARG A 95 -8.02 -20.66 -2.85
CA ARG A 95 -6.64 -21.10 -3.15
C ARG A 95 -5.71 -19.92 -3.45
N SER A 96 -6.24 -18.70 -3.39
CA SER A 96 -5.56 -17.42 -3.67
C SER A 96 -5.02 -16.76 -2.41
N SER A 97 -4.39 -15.59 -2.56
CA SER A 97 -3.93 -14.71 -1.48
C SER A 97 -4.37 -13.26 -1.72
N LEU A 98 -4.49 -12.43 -0.69
CA LEU A 98 -4.89 -11.01 -0.80
C LEU A 98 -3.69 -10.08 -1.05
N TRP A 99 -2.86 -10.40 -2.05
CA TRP A 99 -1.69 -9.59 -2.38
C TRP A 99 -2.03 -8.16 -2.80
N GLU A 100 -3.23 -7.91 -3.31
CA GLU A 100 -3.67 -6.56 -3.69
C GLU A 100 -3.68 -5.62 -2.49
N ILE A 101 -4.10 -6.12 -1.32
CA ILE A 101 -4.08 -5.35 -0.09
C ILE A 101 -2.65 -5.08 0.37
N ASP A 102 -1.74 -6.04 0.18
CA ASP A 102 -0.31 -5.85 0.44
C ASP A 102 0.29 -4.71 -0.40
N THR A 103 -0.09 -4.59 -1.68
CA THR A 103 0.39 -3.48 -2.53
C THR A 103 -0.06 -2.10 -2.03
N LEU A 104 -1.22 -2.01 -1.36
CA LEU A 104 -1.74 -0.77 -0.81
C LEU A 104 -0.95 -0.27 0.42
N ARG A 105 -0.03 -1.08 0.97
CA ARG A 105 0.93 -0.61 1.98
C ARG A 105 1.73 0.60 1.50
N HIS A 106 2.03 0.65 0.20
CA HIS A 106 2.79 1.73 -0.44
C HIS A 106 1.88 2.70 -1.20
N HIS A 107 0.62 2.83 -0.79
CA HIS A 107 -0.33 3.74 -1.41
C HIS A 107 0.04 5.22 -1.12
N TYR A 108 -0.13 6.08 -2.13
CA TYR A 108 0.26 7.50 -2.06
C TYR A 108 -0.44 8.28 -0.92
N THR A 109 -1.68 7.95 -0.61
CA THR A 109 -2.41 8.51 0.54
C THR A 109 -1.98 7.77 1.82
N PRO A 110 -1.40 8.48 2.82
CA PRO A 110 -0.88 7.84 4.02
C PRO A 110 -1.99 7.29 4.93
N ALA A 111 -3.23 7.78 4.82
CA ALA A 111 -4.37 7.21 5.54
C ALA A 111 -4.65 5.75 5.14
N VAL A 112 -4.56 5.44 3.83
CA VAL A 112 -4.76 4.08 3.29
C VAL A 112 -3.63 3.16 3.76
N SER A 113 -2.38 3.59 3.59
CA SER A 113 -1.19 2.83 4.02
C SER A 113 -1.24 2.46 5.51
N ARG A 114 -1.54 3.43 6.38
CA ARG A 114 -1.70 3.19 7.83
C ARG A 114 -2.83 2.22 8.12
N PHE A 115 -3.90 2.26 7.35
CA PHE A 115 -5.04 1.39 7.58
C PHE A 115 -4.72 -0.06 7.18
N VAL A 116 -4.01 -0.26 6.06
CA VAL A 116 -3.52 -1.58 5.66
C VAL A 116 -2.58 -2.16 6.71
N ALA A 117 -1.69 -1.36 7.30
CA ALA A 117 -0.82 -1.81 8.39
C ALA A 117 -1.60 -2.36 9.60
N SER A 118 -2.84 -1.90 9.82
CA SER A 118 -3.68 -2.46 10.89
C SER A 118 -4.11 -3.91 10.64
N LEU A 119 -4.15 -4.36 9.39
CA LEU A 119 -4.50 -5.75 9.01
C LEU A 119 -3.39 -6.76 9.32
N GLU A 120 -2.16 -6.29 9.57
CA GLU A 120 -1.03 -7.15 9.95
C GLU A 120 -1.13 -7.65 11.38
N THR A 121 -1.83 -6.88 12.23
CA THR A 121 -2.07 -7.30 13.59
C THR A 121 -3.00 -8.49 13.61
N ASP A 122 -2.77 -9.45 14.51
CA ASP A 122 -3.62 -10.63 14.61
C ASP A 122 -5.07 -10.23 14.92
N LEU A 123 -5.92 -10.35 13.88
CA LEU A 123 -7.33 -9.96 13.92
C LEU A 123 -8.19 -10.99 14.67
N THR A 124 -7.64 -12.16 15.02
CA THR A 124 -8.37 -13.19 15.77
C THR A 124 -8.61 -12.79 17.22
N VAL A 125 -7.75 -11.93 17.78
CA VAL A 125 -7.88 -11.40 19.14
C VAL A 125 -8.93 -10.29 19.18
N ARG A 126 -10.20 -10.70 19.31
CA ARG A 126 -11.36 -9.78 19.34
C ARG A 126 -11.30 -8.70 20.43
N ALA A 127 -10.52 -8.90 21.48
CA ALA A 127 -10.31 -7.93 22.55
C ALA A 127 -9.43 -6.74 22.12
N LYS A 128 -8.51 -6.95 21.18
CA LYS A 128 -7.56 -5.93 20.70
C LYS A 128 -8.09 -5.16 19.51
N THR A 129 -9.00 -5.76 18.76
CA THR A 129 -9.49 -5.25 17.48
C THR A 129 -10.99 -4.98 17.53
N MET A 130 -11.43 -3.78 17.14
CA MET A 130 -12.84 -3.38 17.08
C MET A 130 -13.39 -3.51 15.65
N GLU A 131 -14.67 -3.84 15.50
CA GLU A 131 -15.31 -3.75 14.17
C GLU A 131 -15.40 -2.30 13.70
N MET A 132 -15.07 -2.09 12.42
CA MET A 132 -15.09 -0.77 11.80
C MET A 132 -16.51 -0.45 11.34
N LYS A 133 -17.03 0.71 11.73
CA LYS A 133 -18.34 1.18 11.28
C LYS A 133 -18.21 1.74 9.86
N ILE A 134 -18.87 1.09 8.90
CA ILE A 134 -18.82 1.49 7.49
C ILE A 134 -19.51 2.83 7.24
N THR A 135 -20.47 3.20 8.11
CA THR A 135 -21.16 4.50 8.07
C THR A 135 -20.19 5.67 8.12
N ASP A 136 -19.09 5.52 8.86
CA ASP A 136 -18.12 6.58 9.11
C ASP A 136 -17.31 6.89 7.84
N PHE A 137 -17.13 5.89 6.98
CA PHE A 137 -16.41 6.02 5.71
C PHE A 137 -17.33 6.30 4.52
N SER A 138 -18.64 6.03 4.65
CA SER A 138 -19.61 6.11 3.55
C SER A 138 -19.84 7.54 3.02
N SER A 139 -19.62 8.56 3.85
CA SER A 139 -19.70 9.98 3.45
C SER A 139 -18.38 10.52 2.91
N GLY A 140 -17.32 9.71 2.94
CA GLY A 140 -15.99 10.08 2.50
C GLY A 140 -15.94 10.32 1.00
N SER A 141 -15.33 11.43 0.60
CA SER A 141 -15.01 11.74 -0.80
C SER A 141 -13.53 12.11 -0.90
N TYR A 142 -13.00 12.28 -2.12
CA TYR A 142 -11.63 12.75 -2.27
C TYR A 142 -11.40 14.09 -1.54
N ALA A 143 -12.40 14.97 -1.53
CA ALA A 143 -12.33 16.25 -0.83
C ALA A 143 -12.21 16.11 0.69
N THR A 144 -12.79 15.07 1.30
CA THR A 144 -12.65 14.82 2.74
C THR A 144 -11.25 14.31 3.06
N VAL A 145 -10.75 13.33 2.29
CA VAL A 145 -9.39 12.80 2.44
C VAL A 145 -8.36 13.92 2.32
N PHE A 146 -8.50 14.78 1.31
CA PHE A 146 -7.62 15.94 1.13
C PHE A 146 -7.71 16.93 2.28
N ARG A 147 -8.94 17.26 2.72
CA ARG A 147 -9.15 18.19 3.83
C ARG A 147 -8.56 17.69 5.13
N ASP A 148 -8.65 16.38 5.39
CA ASP A 148 -8.10 15.77 6.60
C ASP A 148 -6.57 15.81 6.58
N GLU A 149 -5.95 15.56 5.43
CA GLU A 149 -4.50 15.71 5.28
C GLU A 149 -4.05 17.17 5.36
N ALA A 150 -4.81 18.12 4.79
CA ALA A 150 -4.51 19.55 4.91
C ALA A 150 -4.66 20.08 6.34
N ARG A 151 -5.54 19.48 7.15
CA ARG A 151 -5.75 19.81 8.56
C ARG A 151 -4.76 19.12 9.50
N ARG A 152 -3.97 18.14 9.03
CA ARG A 152 -3.01 17.45 9.88
C ARG A 152 -2.02 18.46 10.45
N ARG A 153 -1.82 18.38 11.76
CA ARG A 153 -0.79 19.17 12.46
C ARG A 153 0.58 18.61 12.08
N ILE A 154 1.31 19.39 11.31
CA ILE A 154 2.68 19.09 10.90
C ILE A 154 3.60 19.44 12.09
N LYS A 155 4.22 18.43 12.70
CA LYS A 155 5.17 18.63 13.82
C LYS A 155 6.55 19.12 13.37
N GLN A 156 6.94 18.79 12.16
CA GLN A 156 8.20 19.19 11.54
C GLN A 156 7.92 19.76 10.16
N VAL A 157 8.39 20.98 9.89
CA VAL A 157 8.28 21.59 8.57
C VAL A 157 9.00 20.68 7.57
N PRO A 158 8.33 20.16 6.53
CA PRO A 158 8.98 19.39 5.49
C PRO A 158 9.89 20.34 4.71
N LEU A 159 11.14 20.44 5.14
CA LEU A 159 12.18 21.08 4.34
C LEU A 159 12.67 20.02 3.38
N ALA A 160 12.55 20.29 2.07
CA ALA A 160 13.38 19.61 1.08
C ALA A 160 14.83 20.07 1.30
N PHE A 161 15.45 19.59 2.38
CA PHE A 161 16.82 19.91 2.72
C PHE A 161 17.72 18.98 1.91
N TYR A 162 18.11 19.46 0.74
CA TYR A 162 19.23 18.89 0.02
C TYR A 162 20.51 19.27 0.77
N ARG A 163 21.41 18.31 1.01
CA ARG A 163 22.71 18.59 1.66
C ARG A 163 23.54 19.60 0.87
N SER A 164 23.34 19.64 -0.45
CA SER A 164 23.88 20.60 -1.39
C SER A 164 22.71 21.16 -2.21
N THR A 165 22.68 22.48 -2.45
CA THR A 165 21.63 23.09 -3.27
C THR A 165 21.72 22.52 -4.69
N PRO A 166 20.70 21.80 -5.20
CA PRO A 166 20.76 21.23 -6.53
C PRO A 166 20.80 22.37 -7.55
N THR A 167 21.82 22.36 -8.41
CA THR A 167 22.03 23.35 -9.48
C THR A 167 21.06 23.16 -10.65
N SER A 168 20.45 21.98 -10.77
CA SER A 168 19.43 21.68 -11.75
C SER A 168 18.26 20.93 -11.12
N LEU A 169 17.05 21.18 -11.60
CA LEU A 169 15.84 20.48 -11.18
C LEU A 169 15.79 19.04 -11.75
N PHE A 170 16.44 18.83 -12.90
CA PHE A 170 16.56 17.56 -13.60
C PHE A 170 17.99 17.36 -14.09
N GLN A 171 18.55 16.16 -13.91
CA GLN A 171 19.82 15.81 -14.56
C GLN A 171 19.54 15.19 -15.93
N GLU A 172 20.43 15.38 -16.91
CA GLU A 172 20.29 14.71 -18.22
C GLU A 172 20.30 13.18 -18.09
N SER A 173 20.94 12.65 -17.03
CA SER A 173 20.90 11.23 -16.68
C SER A 173 19.51 10.72 -16.29
N ASP A 174 18.61 11.59 -15.84
CA ASP A 174 17.24 11.21 -15.46
C ASP A 174 16.36 10.96 -16.71
N PHE A 175 16.78 11.45 -17.87
CA PHE A 175 16.06 11.36 -19.14
C PHE A 175 16.93 10.75 -20.24
N PRO A 176 17.28 9.46 -20.15
CA PRO A 176 18.08 8.80 -21.20
C PRO A 176 17.39 8.94 -22.56
N GLY A 177 18.08 9.59 -23.50
CA GLY A 177 17.59 9.86 -24.86
C GLY A 177 17.01 11.26 -25.09
N TRP A 178 16.91 12.11 -24.07
CA TRP A 178 16.53 13.51 -24.22
C TRP A 178 17.76 14.39 -24.06
N THR A 179 18.12 15.14 -25.10
CA THR A 179 19.14 16.19 -25.02
C THR A 179 18.46 17.54 -24.90
N PHE A 180 18.53 18.17 -23.73
CA PHE A 180 18.03 19.54 -23.57
C PHE A 180 19.09 20.48 -24.15
N GLY A 181 18.88 20.96 -25.38
CA GLY A 181 19.76 21.93 -26.01
C GLY A 181 19.76 23.25 -25.23
N CYS A 182 20.60 23.36 -24.22
CA CYS A 182 20.83 24.62 -23.52
C CYS A 182 21.67 25.50 -24.44
N GLN A 183 21.03 26.39 -25.22
CA GLN A 183 21.74 27.46 -25.90
C GLN A 183 22.14 28.52 -24.88
N SER A 184 23.22 28.27 -24.13
CA SER A 184 23.91 29.30 -23.36
C SER A 184 24.76 30.15 -24.31
N ASN A 185 24.10 31.00 -25.10
CA ASN A 185 24.80 32.05 -25.81
C ASN A 185 24.80 33.31 -24.95
N MET A 186 25.84 33.48 -24.13
CA MET A 186 26.69 34.68 -24.07
C MET A 186 27.66 34.59 -22.87
N GLY A 187 28.92 34.84 -23.18
CA GLY A 187 30.06 34.35 -22.41
C GLY A 187 30.32 35.04 -21.07
N ALA A 188 31.03 34.28 -20.23
CA ALA A 188 32.00 34.84 -19.30
C ALA A 188 33.08 33.76 -19.11
N GLN A 189 34.29 34.05 -19.59
CA GLN A 189 35.49 33.37 -19.13
C GLN A 189 35.62 33.60 -17.63
N ALA A 190 35.66 32.52 -16.86
CA ALA A 190 36.22 32.53 -15.51
C ALA A 190 36.97 31.21 -15.31
N SER A 191 38.25 31.27 -15.63
CA SER A 191 39.28 30.31 -15.26
C SER A 191 39.37 30.21 -13.73
N VAL A 192 39.19 29.01 -13.19
CA VAL A 192 39.86 28.59 -11.94
C VAL A 192 40.25 27.12 -12.08
N GLU A 193 41.55 26.89 -12.18
CA GLU A 193 42.20 25.59 -12.03
C GLU A 193 42.01 25.05 -10.61
N GLY A 194 41.80 23.74 -10.48
CA GLY A 194 41.76 23.07 -9.19
C GLY A 194 41.49 21.57 -9.32
N ASN A 195 42.56 20.79 -9.24
CA ASN A 195 42.66 19.36 -9.49
C ASN A 195 41.60 18.44 -8.88
N ALA A 196 41.29 17.40 -9.63
CA ALA A 196 40.53 16.22 -9.24
C ALA A 196 41.20 15.45 -8.10
N VAL A 197 40.39 14.95 -7.15
CA VAL A 197 40.64 13.67 -6.46
C VAL A 197 39.31 12.94 -6.28
N HIS A 198 39.26 11.74 -6.83
CA HIS A 198 38.26 10.70 -6.58
C HIS A 198 38.27 10.29 -5.10
N THR A 199 37.09 10.22 -4.46
CA THR A 199 36.86 9.28 -3.36
C THR A 199 35.42 8.77 -3.39
N LEU A 200 35.25 7.51 -3.80
CA LEU A 200 34.16 6.65 -3.39
C LEU A 200 34.25 6.50 -1.87
N GLU A 201 33.25 6.93 -1.11
CA GLU A 201 33.08 6.43 0.26
C GLU A 201 31.62 6.49 0.73
N THR A 202 31.10 5.28 0.88
CA THR A 202 30.00 4.86 1.74
C THR A 202 30.21 5.34 3.18
N VAL A 203 29.29 6.11 3.78
CA VAL A 203 29.17 6.13 5.26
C VAL A 203 27.74 6.43 5.70
N ASP A 204 27.15 5.38 6.26
CA ASP A 204 26.44 5.30 7.55
C ASP A 204 25.76 6.51 8.20
N ALA A 205 24.62 6.16 8.77
CA ALA A 205 23.77 6.96 9.63
C ALA A 205 24.45 7.36 10.95
N SER A 206 24.31 8.63 11.33
CA SER A 206 24.22 9.07 12.72
C SER A 206 23.62 10.50 12.78
N PRO A 207 22.61 10.78 13.62
CA PRO A 207 21.98 12.09 13.67
C PRO A 207 22.71 13.04 14.64
N ALA A 208 23.16 14.19 14.14
CA ALA A 208 23.71 15.25 14.97
C ALA A 208 22.59 16.00 15.73
N LYS A 209 22.65 15.98 17.06
CA LYS A 209 21.82 16.77 17.98
C LYS A 209 22.15 18.26 17.82
N ARG A 210 21.14 19.13 17.70
CA ARG A 210 21.30 20.59 17.70
C ARG A 210 20.87 21.16 19.05
N SER A 211 21.75 21.94 19.70
CA SER A 211 21.44 22.72 20.90
C SER A 211 20.56 23.92 20.55
N ARG A 212 19.64 24.27 21.47
CA ARG A 212 18.73 25.41 21.35
C ARG A 212 19.46 26.71 21.67
N VAL A 213 19.12 27.76 20.93
CA VAL A 213 18.97 29.13 21.43
C VAL A 213 17.53 29.53 21.15
#